data_AF-A0AA38ZQP0-F1
#
_entry.id   AF-A0AA38ZQP0-F1
#
_cell.length_a   1.000
_cell.length_b   1.000
_cell.length_c   1.000
_cell.angle_alpha   90.00
_cell.angle_beta   90.00
_cell.angle_gamma   90.00
#
_symmetry.space_group_name_H-M   'P 1'
#
loop_
_entity.id
_entity.type
_entity.pdbx_description
1 polymer ?
#
loop_
_entity_poly.entity_id
_entity_poly.type
_entity_poly.pdbx_seq_one_letter_code
_entity_poly.pdbx_strand_id
1 'polypeptide(L)'
;MDEKRSWAVTEAFARLYKEGLIYRDLQLVNWDCISRTTIYDIEVDYEDIKVRTPKVPGYEKPVEFGGVATTRVETMLDDTVIVVHPDDERYMGFHGKFAIHPFNGRKLPIICDAILVDKNFGT
;
A
#
# COMPACT_ATOMS: atom_id res chain seq x y z
N MET A 1 9.90 11.71 -32.66
CA MET A 1 11.01 12.53 -32.12
C MET A 1 11.97 12.83 -33.25
N ASP A 2 12.54 14.04 -33.29
CA ASP A 2 13.62 14.40 -34.21
C ASP A 2 14.99 13.98 -33.67
N GLU A 3 15.95 13.77 -34.58
CA GLU A 3 17.28 13.25 -34.25
C GLU A 3 18.05 14.13 -33.26
N LYS A 4 17.97 15.46 -33.43
CA LYS A 4 18.70 16.42 -32.59
C LYS A 4 18.23 16.37 -31.14
N ARG A 5 16.91 16.31 -30.90
CA ARG A 5 16.35 16.21 -29.54
C ARG A 5 16.61 14.83 -28.92
N SER A 6 16.51 13.75 -29.69
CA SER A 6 16.81 12.39 -29.21
C SER A 6 18.27 12.28 -28.73
N TRP A 7 19.21 12.87 -29.48
CA TRP A 7 20.62 12.90 -29.09
C TRP A 7 20.85 13.64 -27.77
N ALA A 8 20.21 14.80 -27.60
CA ALA A 8 20.33 15.59 -26.37
C ALA A 8 19.81 14.83 -25.13
N VAL A 9 18.68 14.12 -25.24
CA VAL A 9 18.14 13.30 -24.13
C VAL A 9 19.08 12.15 -23.80
N THR A 10 19.65 11.50 -24.82
CA THR A 10 20.56 10.37 -24.63
C THR A 10 21.87 10.81 -23.95
N GLU A 11 22.43 11.95 -24.36
CA GLU A 11 23.63 12.52 -23.73
C GLU A 11 23.37 12.90 -22.28
N ALA A 12 22.25 13.60 -22.00
CA ALA A 12 21.87 14.00 -20.66
C ALA A 12 21.68 12.79 -19.74
N PHE A 13 20.97 11.75 -20.20
CA PHE A 13 20.78 10.52 -19.45
C PHE A 13 22.11 9.82 -19.15
N ALA A 14 22.99 9.68 -20.15
CA ALA A 14 24.30 9.04 -19.96
C ALA A 14 25.20 9.83 -19.00
N ARG A 15 25.16 11.17 -19.04
CA ARG A 15 25.91 12.03 -18.12
C ARG A 15 25.39 11.88 -16.69
N LEU A 16 24.09 12.01 -16.47
CA LEU A 16 23.47 11.89 -15.15
C LEU A 16 23.64 10.48 -14.54
N TYR A 17 23.64 9.44 -15.37
CA TYR A 17 23.97 8.08 -14.93
C TYR A 17 25.43 7.94 -14.49
N LYS A 18 26.39 8.51 -15.25
CA LYS A 18 27.81 8.50 -14.87
C LYS A 18 28.09 9.31 -13.59
N GLU A 19 27.33 10.36 -13.35
CA GLU A 19 27.38 11.17 -12.13
C GLU A 19 26.69 10.50 -10.93
N GLY A 20 26.03 9.34 -11.12
CA GLY A 20 25.33 8.61 -10.06
C GLY A 20 23.98 9.19 -9.66
N LEU A 21 23.45 10.15 -10.42
CA LEU A 21 22.16 10.78 -10.16
C LEU A 21 20.98 9.97 -10.72
N ILE A 22 21.23 9.18 -11.78
CA ILE A 22 20.27 8.21 -12.31
C ILE A 22 20.72 6.81 -11.91
N TYR A 23 19.79 6.02 -11.40
CA TYR A 23 20.02 4.64 -11.01
C TYR A 23 18.81 3.78 -11.36
N ARG A 24 18.97 2.46 -11.19
CA ARG A 24 17.89 1.48 -11.34
C ARG A 24 17.79 0.66 -10.07
N ASP A 25 16.61 0.66 -9.46
CA ASP A 25 16.30 -0.13 -8.28
C ASP A 25 14.83 -0.59 -8.31
N LEU A 26 14.45 -1.42 -7.34
CA LEU A 26 13.08 -1.85 -7.11
C LEU A 26 12.40 -0.89 -6.12
N GLN A 27 11.37 -0.20 -6.59
CA GLN A 27 10.55 0.70 -5.78
C GLN A 27 9.07 0.41 -6.02
N LEU A 28 8.22 0.72 -5.05
CA LEU A 28 6.78 0.77 -5.26
C LEU A 28 6.45 1.85 -6.28
N VAL A 29 5.67 1.50 -7.30
CA VAL A 29 5.28 2.40 -8.39
C VAL A 29 3.78 2.38 -8.57
N ASN A 30 3.22 3.49 -9.04
CA ASN A 30 1.84 3.51 -9.54
C ASN A 30 1.83 2.85 -10.93
N TRP A 31 1.02 1.82 -11.10
CA TRP A 31 0.92 1.05 -12.35
C TRP A 31 -0.48 1.21 -12.95
N ASP A 32 -0.56 1.71 -14.18
CA ASP A 32 -1.80 1.73 -14.94
C ASP A 32 -2.00 0.39 -15.67
N CYS A 33 -3.04 -0.34 -15.27
CA CYS A 33 -3.41 -1.62 -15.87
C CYS A 33 -3.90 -1.51 -17.32
N ILE A 34 -4.42 -0.34 -17.74
CA ILE A 34 -4.97 -0.13 -19.09
C ILE A 34 -3.83 0.09 -20.07
N SER A 35 -2.99 1.10 -19.78
CA SER A 35 -1.85 1.46 -20.63
C SER A 35 -0.64 0.53 -20.45
N ARG A 36 -0.63 -0.27 -19.37
CA ARG A 36 0.44 -1.20 -19.00
C ARG A 36 1.78 -0.48 -18.84
N THR A 37 1.77 0.63 -18.10
CA THR A 37 2.96 1.45 -17.83
C THR A 37 2.94 1.95 -16.40
N THR A 38 4.12 2.32 -15.90
CA THR A 38 4.25 3.11 -14.68
C THR A 38 3.85 4.55 -14.95
N ILE A 39 3.22 5.19 -13.97
CA ILE A 39 2.84 6.61 -13.99
C ILE A 39 3.46 7.33 -12.79
N TYR A 40 3.78 8.61 -12.96
CA TYR A 40 4.33 9.43 -11.88
C TYR A 40 3.21 9.99 -11.00
N ASP A 41 3.50 10.32 -9.73
CA ASP A 41 2.48 10.82 -8.79
C ASP A 41 1.75 12.07 -9.31
N ILE A 42 2.42 12.94 -10.06
CA ILE A 42 1.80 14.14 -10.67
C ILE A 42 0.80 13.81 -11.79
N GLU A 43 0.85 12.59 -12.32
CA GLU A 43 -0.06 12.09 -13.35
C GLU A 43 -1.24 11.32 -12.73
N VAL A 44 -1.28 11.20 -11.40
CA VAL A 44 -2.34 10.51 -10.66
C VAL A 44 -3.32 11.53 -10.10
N ASP A 45 -4.56 11.44 -10.57
CA ASP A 45 -5.69 12.17 -9.99
C ASP A 45 -6.34 11.34 -8.87
N TYR A 46 -6.47 11.93 -7.68
CA TYR A 46 -7.10 11.28 -6.53
C TYR A 46 -8.56 11.71 -6.41
N GLU A 47 -9.48 10.74 -6.49
CA GLU A 47 -10.91 10.95 -6.27
C GLU A 47 -11.39 10.24 -4.99
N ASP A 48 -12.01 10.99 -4.08
CA ASP A 48 -12.57 10.44 -2.85
C ASP A 48 -13.89 9.71 -3.10
N ILE A 49 -13.84 8.38 -3.09
CA ILE A 49 -15.04 7.54 -3.18
C ILE A 49 -15.58 7.29 -1.77
N LYS A 50 -16.73 7.88 -1.44
CA LYS A 50 -17.40 7.72 -0.13
C LYS A 50 -18.10 6.37 0.06
N VAL A 51 -18.16 5.54 -0.98
CA VAL A 51 -18.90 4.28 -0.95
C VAL A 51 -18.09 3.25 -0.15
N ARG A 52 -18.66 2.82 0.98
CA ARG A 52 -18.15 1.68 1.76
C ARG A 52 -18.02 0.45 0.85
N THR A 53 -16.94 -0.29 1.03
CA THR A 53 -16.69 -1.58 0.38
C THR A 53 -17.96 -2.43 0.37
N PRO A 54 -18.45 -2.90 -0.78
CA PRO A 54 -19.62 -3.76 -0.83
C PRO A 54 -19.38 -5.03 -0.01
N LYS A 55 -20.45 -5.59 0.57
CA LYS A 55 -20.40 -6.86 1.29
C LYS A 55 -19.76 -7.92 0.40
N VAL A 56 -18.87 -8.74 0.98
CA VAL A 56 -18.20 -9.84 0.27
C VAL A 56 -19.26 -10.69 -0.47
N PRO A 57 -19.20 -10.79 -1.81
CA PRO A 57 -20.16 -11.58 -2.58
C PRO A 57 -20.22 -13.02 -2.08
N GLY A 58 -21.42 -13.55 -1.84
CA GLY A 58 -21.62 -14.93 -1.36
C GLY A 58 -21.84 -15.10 0.14
N TYR A 59 -21.83 -14.01 0.93
CA TYR A 59 -22.14 -14.06 2.36
C TYR A 59 -23.40 -13.26 2.70
N GLU A 60 -24.48 -13.94 3.12
CA GLU A 60 -25.73 -13.29 3.53
C GLU A 60 -25.58 -12.50 4.83
N LYS A 61 -24.66 -12.92 5.71
CA LYS A 61 -24.32 -12.26 6.97
C LYS A 61 -22.94 -11.62 6.87
N PRO A 62 -22.72 -10.44 7.45
CA PRO A 62 -21.37 -9.89 7.61
C PRO A 62 -20.52 -10.92 8.35
N VAL A 63 -19.45 -11.39 7.72
CA VAL A 63 -18.40 -12.14 8.43
C VAL A 63 -17.56 -11.10 9.11
N GLU A 64 -17.56 -11.11 10.44
CA GLU A 64 -16.70 -10.27 11.24
C GLU A 64 -15.26 -10.80 11.12
N PHE A 65 -14.54 -10.30 10.11
CA PHE A 65 -13.10 -10.49 10.03
C PHE A 65 -12.50 -9.67 11.16
N GLY A 66 -11.81 -10.34 12.09
CA GLY A 66 -11.30 -9.77 13.34
C GLY A 66 -10.86 -8.32 13.16
N GLY A 67 -11.37 -7.42 14.00
CA GLY A 67 -11.51 -5.96 13.81
C GLY A 67 -10.36 -5.21 13.14
N VAL A 68 -10.12 -5.45 11.86
CA VAL A 68 -9.17 -4.75 11.01
C VAL A 68 -9.98 -4.04 9.93
N ALA A 69 -9.93 -2.72 9.92
CA ALA A 69 -10.61 -1.91 8.93
C ALA A 69 -9.76 -1.84 7.65
N THR A 70 -10.15 -2.58 6.60
CA THR A 70 -9.54 -2.49 5.27
C THR A 70 -10.60 -2.28 4.19
N THR A 71 -10.27 -1.49 3.17
CA THR A 71 -11.09 -1.32 1.97
C THR A 71 -10.75 -2.36 0.88
N ARG A 72 -9.65 -3.09 1.04
CA ARG A 72 -9.12 -4.04 0.06
C ARG A 72 -8.93 -5.41 0.70
N VAL A 73 -10.03 -6.15 0.87
CA VAL A 73 -10.00 -7.47 1.50
C VAL A 73 -9.10 -8.47 0.76
N GLU A 74 -8.89 -8.28 -0.54
CA GLU A 74 -8.02 -9.11 -1.35
C GLU A 74 -6.53 -8.96 -0.98
N THR A 75 -6.13 -7.81 -0.41
CA THR A 75 -4.73 -7.60 0.02
C THR A 75 -4.40 -8.32 1.31
N MET A 76 -5.42 -8.76 2.08
CA MET A 76 -5.20 -9.44 3.37
C MET A 76 -4.29 -10.67 3.23
N LEU A 77 -4.36 -11.37 2.09
CA LEU A 77 -3.54 -12.57 1.84
C LEU A 77 -2.04 -12.29 1.83
N ASP A 78 -1.65 -11.05 1.54
CA ASP A 78 -0.26 -10.60 1.52
C ASP A 78 0.09 -9.73 2.74
N ASP A 79 -0.77 -9.69 3.75
CA ASP A 79 -0.48 -8.97 4.99
C ASP A 79 0.79 -9.52 5.63
N THR A 80 1.64 -8.58 6.08
CA THR A 80 2.91 -8.90 6.74
C THR A 80 2.89 -8.57 8.22
N VAL A 81 2.06 -7.62 8.65
CA VAL A 81 2.01 -7.08 10.00
C VAL A 81 0.65 -6.44 10.28
N ILE A 82 0.21 -6.44 11.53
CA ILE A 82 -0.91 -5.63 12.01
C ILE A 82 -0.34 -4.44 12.78
N VAL A 83 -0.82 -3.23 12.46
CA VAL A 83 -0.33 -2.00 13.06
C VAL A 83 -1.42 -1.40 13.94
N VAL A 84 -1.06 -0.98 15.16
CA VAL A 84 -1.98 -0.33 16.12
C VAL A 84 -1.41 1.01 16.56
N HIS A 85 -2.27 1.95 16.94
CA HIS A 85 -1.81 3.24 17.46
C HIS A 85 -1.24 3.06 18.89
N PRO A 86 -0.09 3.64 19.23
CA PRO A 86 0.54 3.47 20.55
C PRO A 86 -0.30 4.03 21.72
N ASP A 87 -1.06 5.10 21.49
CA ASP A 87 -1.97 5.66 22.50
C ASP A 87 -3.39 5.02 22.49
N ASP A 88 -3.59 3.91 21.77
CA ASP A 88 -4.86 3.19 21.79
C ASP A 88 -4.85 2.11 22.88
N GLU A 89 -5.40 2.46 24.04
CA GLU A 89 -5.50 1.56 25.19
C GLU A 89 -6.22 0.24 24.88
N ARG A 90 -7.12 0.22 23.87
CA ARG A 90 -7.87 -0.98 23.47
C ARG A 90 -6.93 -2.07 22.94
N TYR A 91 -5.86 -1.68 22.26
CA TYR A 91 -5.01 -2.59 21.51
C TYR A 91 -3.56 -2.66 22.00
N MET A 92 -3.13 -1.77 22.89
CA MET A 92 -1.75 -1.78 23.38
C MET A 92 -1.32 -3.06 24.10
N GLY A 93 -2.25 -3.77 24.73
CA GLY A 93 -1.97 -5.09 25.32
C GLY A 93 -1.56 -6.16 24.30
N PHE A 94 -1.70 -5.89 23.00
CA PHE A 94 -1.31 -6.79 21.92
C PHE A 94 0.03 -6.45 21.26
N HIS A 95 0.64 -5.30 21.59
CA HIS A 95 1.95 -4.95 21.05
C HIS A 95 2.99 -6.04 21.35
N GLY A 96 3.74 -6.45 20.32
CA GLY A 96 4.73 -7.52 20.41
C GLY A 96 4.15 -8.95 20.42
N LYS A 97 2.82 -9.11 20.38
CA LYS A 97 2.16 -10.40 20.19
C LYS A 97 1.96 -10.69 18.70
N PHE A 98 1.37 -11.85 18.41
CA PHE A 98 1.05 -12.29 17.07
C PHE A 98 -0.44 -12.56 16.94
N ALA A 99 -1.03 -12.12 15.83
CA ALA A 99 -2.33 -12.59 15.36
C ALA A 99 -2.14 -13.77 14.40
N ILE A 100 -3.11 -14.68 14.36
CA ILE A 100 -3.12 -15.75 13.35
C ILE A 100 -3.93 -15.26 12.17
N HIS A 101 -3.32 -15.25 10.99
CA HIS A 101 -3.97 -14.87 9.75
C HIS A 101 -5.11 -15.86 9.43
N PRO A 102 -6.32 -15.37 9.11
CA PRO A 102 -7.53 -16.18 9.06
C PRO A 102 -7.53 -17.26 7.98
N PHE A 103 -6.89 -17.02 6.83
CA PHE A 103 -6.94 -17.97 5.69
C PHE A 103 -5.74 -18.92 5.56
N ASN A 104 -4.54 -18.50 5.96
CA ASN A 104 -3.30 -19.25 5.73
C ASN A 104 -2.58 -19.66 7.02
N GLY A 105 -3.10 -19.27 8.19
CA GLY A 105 -2.53 -19.64 9.49
C GLY A 105 -1.18 -18.99 9.83
N ARG A 106 -0.68 -18.06 9.00
CA ARG A 106 0.56 -17.32 9.27
C ARG A 106 0.43 -16.48 10.54
N LYS A 107 1.53 -16.29 11.26
CA LYS A 107 1.59 -15.39 12.41
C LYS A 107 1.95 -13.99 11.94
N LEU A 108 1.04 -13.05 12.13
CA LEU A 108 1.25 -11.63 11.84
C LEU A 108 1.70 -10.93 13.14
N PRO A 109 2.90 -10.34 13.18
CA PRO A 109 3.32 -9.52 14.32
C PRO A 109 2.40 -8.31 14.48
N ILE A 110 2.26 -7.84 15.71
CA ILE A 110 1.51 -6.63 16.03
C ILE A 110 2.50 -5.56 16.48
N ILE A 111 2.62 -4.48 15.69
CA ILE A 111 3.53 -3.36 15.94
C ILE A 111 2.76 -2.07 16.17
N CYS A 112 3.44 -1.04 16.68
CA CYS A 112 2.84 0.27 16.91
C CYS A 112 3.38 1.31 15.92
N ASP A 113 2.48 2.16 15.41
CA ASP A 113 2.83 3.32 14.59
C ASP A 113 1.87 4.48 14.91
N ALA A 114 2.40 5.63 15.31
CA ALA A 114 1.61 6.82 15.66
C ALA A 114 1.30 7.73 14.46
N ILE A 115 1.97 7.53 13.33
CA ILE A 115 1.89 8.40 12.15
C ILE A 115 0.91 7.81 11.14
N LEU A 116 0.99 6.49 10.92
CA LEU A 116 0.22 5.81 9.88
C LEU A 116 -1.15 5.30 10.34
N VAL A 117 -1.36 5.17 11.65
CA VAL A 117 -2.62 4.70 12.22
C VAL A 117 -3.38 5.89 12.81
N ASP A 118 -4.66 6.03 12.49
CA ASP A 118 -5.57 6.95 13.19
C ASP A 118 -6.48 6.12 14.09
N LYS A 119 -6.38 6.32 15.42
CA LYS A 119 -7.21 5.63 16.42
C LYS A 119 -8.71 5.92 16.29
N ASN A 120 -9.08 7.01 15.62
CA ASN A 120 -10.48 7.41 15.41
C ASN A 120 -11.06 6.84 14.11
N PHE A 121 -10.23 6.22 13.25
CA PHE A 121 -10.63 5.68 11.96
C PHE A 121 -10.61 4.15 11.98
N GLY A 122 -11.76 3.53 11.69
CA GLY A 122 -11.88 2.07 11.69
C GLY A 122 -12.22 1.48 13.07
N THR A 123 -11.75 0.26 13.31
CA THR A 123 -11.97 -0.52 14.56
C THR A 123 -10.97 -0.15 15.64
#